data_AF-A0A8H6C414-F1
#
_entry.id   AF-A0A8H6C414-F1
#
_cell.length_a   1.000
_cell.length_b   1.000
_cell.length_c   1.000
_cell.angle_alpha   90.00
_cell.angle_beta   90.00
_cell.angle_gamma   90.00
#
_symmetry.space_group_name_H-M   'P 1'
#
loop_
_entity.id
_entity.type
_entity.pdbx_description
1 polymer ?
#
loop_
_entity_poly.entity_id
_entity_poly.type
_entity_poly.pdbx_seq_one_letter_code
_entity_poly.pdbx_strand_id
1 'polypeptide(L)'
;MVRALKHHEKKLLKKVDFLDWKQDQGHRDTQVMRTYHIQNREDYHKYNKICGDIRKLAHKLSLLQPTDPFRIKHEQLLLEKLYNMGVLSTKSKISDLENKVTVSSLCRRRTGCWAKCITDPAYLITRNLEDYLTWVDNSKIKRNVLKYKNKIDDFDLA
;
A
#
# COMPACT_ATOMS: atom_id res chain seq x y z
N MET A 1 -7.89 1.24 -32.37
CA MET A 1 -6.86 0.18 -32.47
C MET A 1 -6.11 0.35 -33.76
N VAL A 2 -4.78 0.28 -33.74
CA VAL A 2 -3.93 0.45 -34.94
C VAL A 2 -3.80 -0.91 -35.65
N ARG A 3 -3.70 -0.89 -36.99
CA ARG A 3 -3.48 -2.09 -37.79
C ARG A 3 -2.17 -2.79 -37.42
N ALA A 4 -2.09 -4.11 -37.61
CA ALA A 4 -0.83 -4.83 -37.47
C ALA A 4 0.17 -4.42 -38.57
N LEU A 5 1.42 -4.15 -38.16
CA LEU A 5 2.51 -3.76 -39.08
C LEU A 5 3.07 -4.99 -39.80
N LYS A 6 3.35 -4.85 -41.10
CA LYS A 6 4.06 -5.86 -41.91
C LYS A 6 5.51 -5.99 -41.43
N HIS A 7 6.18 -7.09 -41.81
CA HIS A 7 7.56 -7.37 -41.38
C HIS A 7 8.54 -6.22 -41.67
N HIS A 8 8.49 -5.63 -42.87
CA HIS A 8 9.36 -4.50 -43.25
C HIS A 8 9.02 -3.23 -42.45
N GLU A 9 7.74 -2.96 -42.21
CA GLU A 9 7.28 -1.82 -41.42
C GLU A 9 7.74 -1.94 -39.96
N LYS A 10 7.62 -3.12 -39.36
CA LYS A 10 8.08 -3.39 -37.99
C LYS A 10 9.61 -3.30 -37.86
N LYS A 11 10.36 -3.65 -38.91
CA LYS A 11 11.82 -3.52 -38.94
C LYS A 11 12.27 -2.06 -38.92
N LEU A 12 11.51 -1.16 -39.56
CA LEU A 12 11.76 0.29 -39.56
C LEU A 12 11.24 0.95 -38.27
N LEU A 13 10.03 0.57 -37.82
CA LEU A 13 9.30 1.19 -36.72
C LEU A 13 9.44 0.43 -35.40
N LYS A 14 10.66 0.03 -35.03
CA LYS A 14 10.91 -0.79 -33.82
C LYS A 14 10.60 -0.09 -32.50
N LYS A 15 10.70 1.24 -32.46
CA LYS A 15 10.49 2.06 -31.26
C LYS A 15 9.08 2.64 -31.18
N VAL A 16 8.23 2.38 -32.18
CA VAL A 16 6.89 2.96 -32.26
C VAL A 16 5.93 2.02 -31.55
N ASP A 17 5.56 2.41 -30.34
CA ASP A 17 4.44 1.84 -29.59
C ASP A 17 3.54 3.01 -29.14
N PHE A 18 2.24 2.89 -29.42
CA PHE A 18 1.25 3.91 -29.06
C PHE A 18 0.66 3.70 -27.67
N LEU A 19 0.87 2.53 -27.06
CA LEU A 19 0.25 2.14 -25.81
C LEU A 19 1.23 2.16 -24.64
N ASP A 20 2.49 1.75 -24.87
CA ASP A 20 3.50 1.71 -23.82
C ASP A 20 4.64 2.67 -24.12
N TRP A 21 4.69 3.77 -23.38
CA TRP A 21 5.81 4.69 -23.43
C TRP A 21 6.78 4.40 -22.30
N LYS A 22 8.08 4.65 -22.53
CA LYS A 22 9.12 4.45 -21.49
C LYS A 22 8.83 5.22 -20.20
N GLN A 23 8.13 6.35 -20.29
CA GLN A 23 7.72 7.16 -19.15
C GLN A 23 6.66 6.46 -18.28
N ASP A 24 5.82 5.60 -18.87
CA ASP A 24 4.72 4.93 -18.18
C ASP A 24 5.21 3.77 -17.30
N GLN A 25 6.50 3.41 -17.38
CA GLN A 25 7.14 2.36 -16.59
C GLN A 25 6.33 1.05 -16.58
N GLY A 26 5.78 0.66 -17.73
CA GLY A 26 4.96 -0.55 -17.88
C GLY A 26 3.61 -0.49 -17.19
N HIS A 27 3.01 0.72 -17.06
CA HIS A 27 1.67 0.95 -16.48
C HIS A 27 1.51 0.40 -15.06
N ARG A 28 2.61 0.34 -14.30
CA ARG A 28 2.62 -0.22 -12.93
C ARG A 28 1.66 0.49 -12.00
N ASP A 29 1.50 1.79 -12.20
CA ASP A 29 0.56 2.61 -11.46
C ASP A 29 -0.90 2.14 -11.66
N THR A 30 -1.29 1.89 -12.91
CA THR A 30 -2.61 1.43 -13.31
C THR A 30 -2.85 0.01 -12.82
N GLN A 31 -1.82 -0.85 -12.87
CA GLN A 31 -1.89 -2.19 -12.31
C GLN A 31 -2.18 -2.15 -10.80
N VAL A 32 -1.40 -1.39 -10.04
CA VAL A 32 -1.57 -1.28 -8.57
C VAL A 32 -2.91 -0.65 -8.21
N MET A 33 -3.31 0.41 -8.91
CA MET A 33 -4.61 1.05 -8.71
C MET A 33 -5.77 0.07 -8.95
N ARG A 34 -5.70 -0.76 -9.99
CA ARG A 34 -6.71 -1.80 -10.27
C ARG A 34 -6.72 -2.87 -9.18
N THR A 35 -5.55 -3.32 -8.73
CA THR A 35 -5.43 -4.36 -7.70
C THR A 35 -6.03 -3.95 -6.35
N TYR A 36 -5.78 -2.71 -5.92
CA TYR A 36 -6.23 -2.22 -4.60
C TYR A 36 -7.43 -1.27 -4.67
N HIS A 37 -8.10 -1.19 -5.82
CA HIS A 37 -9.26 -0.33 -6.06
C HIS A 37 -9.04 1.12 -5.60
N ILE A 38 -7.95 1.73 -6.05
CA ILE A 38 -7.64 3.14 -5.76
C ILE A 38 -8.45 4.02 -6.71
N GLN A 39 -9.33 4.86 -6.15
CA GLN A 39 -10.19 5.75 -6.93
C GLN A 39 -9.42 6.96 -7.48
N ASN A 40 -8.60 7.59 -6.64
CA ASN A 40 -7.88 8.80 -7.01
C ASN A 40 -6.51 8.46 -7.58
N ARG A 41 -6.20 8.98 -8.78
CA ARG A 41 -4.89 8.81 -9.41
C ARG A 41 -3.76 9.46 -8.62
N GLU A 42 -4.04 10.59 -7.98
CA GLU A 42 -3.06 11.32 -7.17
C GLU A 42 -2.53 10.52 -5.98
N ASP A 43 -3.38 9.69 -5.37
CA ASP A 43 -3.02 8.93 -4.18
C ASP A 43 -1.82 8.01 -4.44
N TYR A 44 -1.79 7.38 -5.63
CA TYR A 44 -0.67 6.56 -6.05
C TYR A 44 0.63 7.37 -6.08
N HIS A 45 0.60 8.57 -6.68
CA HIS A 45 1.79 9.43 -6.76
C HIS A 45 2.22 9.96 -5.39
N LYS A 46 1.27 10.28 -4.50
CA LYS A 46 1.54 10.67 -3.10
C LYS A 46 2.24 9.55 -2.34
N TYR A 47 1.73 8.31 -2.42
CA TYR A 47 2.38 7.16 -1.79
C TYR A 47 3.75 6.84 -2.40
N ASN A 48 3.90 6.96 -3.72
CA ASN A 48 5.19 6.73 -4.36
C ASN A 48 6.25 7.73 -3.90
N LYS A 49 5.87 9.01 -3.71
CA LYS A 49 6.75 10.04 -3.16
C LYS A 49 7.21 9.68 -1.75
N ILE A 50 6.27 9.25 -0.88
CA ILE A 50 6.58 8.82 0.49
C ILE A 50 7.54 7.62 0.50
N CYS A 51 7.29 6.59 -0.32
CA CYS A 51 8.21 5.47 -0.46
C CYS A 51 9.59 5.92 -0.96
N GLY A 52 9.63 6.87 -1.90
CA GLY A 52 10.88 7.46 -2.38
C GLY A 52 11.66 8.17 -1.27
N ASP A 53 10.99 8.94 -0.43
CA ASP A 53 11.65 9.67 0.66
C ASP A 53 12.14 8.73 1.78
N ILE A 54 11.41 7.66 2.08
CA ILE A 54 11.87 6.59 2.98
C ILE A 54 13.13 5.92 2.42
N ARG A 55 13.15 5.58 1.13
CA ARG A 55 14.33 4.97 0.49
C ARG A 55 15.52 5.93 0.44
N LYS A 56 15.29 7.21 0.16
CA LYS A 56 16.35 8.23 0.22
C LYS A 56 16.94 8.34 1.62
N LEU A 57 16.10 8.30 2.65
CA LEU A 57 16.56 8.32 4.04
C LEU A 57 17.38 7.06 4.36
N ALA A 58 16.90 5.88 3.97
CA ALA A 58 17.61 4.62 4.15
C ALA A 58 18.98 4.63 3.44
N HIS A 59 19.03 5.12 2.20
CA HIS A 59 20.28 5.28 1.45
C HIS A 59 21.23 6.30 2.11
N LYS A 60 20.72 7.41 2.65
CA LYS A 60 21.56 8.36 3.40
C LYS A 60 22.13 7.73 4.67
N LEU A 61 21.36 6.89 5.36
CA LEU A 61 21.83 6.15 6.53
C LEU A 61 22.89 5.09 6.14
N SER A 62 22.75 4.46 4.97
CA SER A 62 23.72 3.46 4.52
C SER A 62 25.09 4.05 4.18
N LEU A 63 25.16 5.35 3.85
CA LEU A 63 26.40 6.08 3.59
C LEU A 63 27.21 6.43 4.85
N LEU A 64 26.61 6.35 6.05
CA LEU A 64 27.31 6.59 7.32
C LEU A 64 28.16 5.38 7.74
N GLN A 65 29.11 5.55 8.66
CA GLN A 65 29.91 4.43 9.14
C GLN A 65 29.02 3.42 9.92
N PRO A 66 29.20 2.10 9.73
CA PRO A 66 28.40 1.09 10.42
C PRO A 66 28.50 1.13 11.96
N THR A 67 29.60 1.66 12.48
CA THR A 67 29.90 1.72 13.92
C THR A 67 29.26 2.91 14.62
N ASP A 68 28.74 3.90 13.87
CA ASP A 68 28.24 5.13 14.46
C ASP A 68 26.94 4.88 15.25
N PRO A 69 26.86 5.30 16.53
CA PRO A 69 25.65 5.12 17.35
C PRO A 69 24.40 5.77 16.74
N PHE A 70 24.58 6.86 16.00
CA PHE A 70 23.50 7.57 15.32
C PHE A 70 22.84 6.68 14.25
N ARG A 71 23.65 5.98 13.45
CA ARG A 71 23.15 5.09 12.40
C ARG A 71 22.31 3.97 13.00
N ILE A 72 22.84 3.29 14.02
CA ILE A 72 22.18 2.16 14.69
C ILE A 72 20.83 2.60 15.29
N LYS A 73 20.81 3.75 16.00
CA LYS A 73 19.60 4.29 16.62
C LYS A 73 18.53 4.63 15.58
N HIS A 74 18.89 5.32 14.50
CA HIS A 74 17.93 5.74 13.48
C HIS A 74 17.45 4.61 12.58
N GLU A 75 18.32 3.63 12.29
CA GLU A 75 17.92 2.40 11.60
C GLU A 75 16.89 1.62 12.43
N GLN A 76 17.14 1.45 13.74
CA GLN A 76 16.20 0.78 14.64
C GLN A 76 14.87 1.53 14.72
N LEU A 77 14.91 2.86 14.89
CA LEU A 77 13.69 3.69 14.97
C LEU A 77 12.88 3.63 13.67
N LEU A 78 13.54 3.66 12.52
CA LEU A 78 12.89 3.58 11.22
C LEU A 78 12.24 2.22 11.00
N LEU A 79 12.94 1.14 11.33
CA LEU A 79 12.43 -0.24 11.26
C LEU A 79 11.23 -0.43 12.18
N GLU A 80 11.33 0.02 13.42
CA GLU A 80 10.24 -0.07 14.40
C GLU A 80 9.01 0.72 13.96
N LYS A 81 9.20 1.95 13.48
CA LYS A 81 8.09 2.79 12.98
C LYS A 81 7.39 2.13 11.79
N LEU A 82 8.13 1.63 10.81
CA LEU A 82 7.56 0.96 9.63
C LEU A 82 6.89 -0.37 9.97
N TYR A 83 7.42 -1.09 10.95
CA TYR A 83 6.80 -2.30 11.48
C TYR A 83 5.47 -1.97 12.17
N ASN A 84 5.44 -0.99 13.08
CA ASN A 84 4.23 -0.57 13.81
C ASN A 84 3.15 -0.04 12.86
N MET A 85 3.53 0.68 11.80
CA MET A 85 2.60 1.08 10.73
C MET A 85 2.09 -0.10 9.87
N GLY A 86 2.76 -1.25 9.91
CA GLY A 86 2.36 -2.46 9.18
C GLY A 86 2.89 -2.54 7.74
N VAL A 87 3.76 -1.61 7.33
CA VAL A 87 4.35 -1.58 5.99
C VAL A 87 5.37 -2.71 5.82
N LEU A 88 6.12 -3.03 6.88
CA LEU A 88 7.06 -4.15 6.92
C LEU A 88 6.49 -5.30 7.74
N SER A 89 6.69 -6.53 7.27
CA SER A 89 6.32 -7.77 7.97
C SER A 89 7.28 -8.14 9.10
N THR A 90 8.56 -7.77 8.96
CA THR A 90 9.68 -8.22 9.80
C THR A 90 10.60 -7.03 10.09
N LYS A 91 11.24 -7.03 11.27
CA LYS A 91 12.14 -5.97 11.75
C LYS A 91 13.64 -6.31 11.69
N SER A 92 14.01 -7.46 11.11
CA SER A 92 15.35 -8.04 11.27
C SER A 92 16.40 -7.56 10.27
N LYS A 93 16.00 -7.09 9.08
CA LYS A 93 16.94 -6.78 7.99
C LYS A 93 16.81 -5.33 7.55
N ILE A 94 17.92 -4.59 7.52
CA ILE A 94 17.98 -3.21 7.01
C ILE A 94 17.68 -3.17 5.50
N SER A 95 18.03 -4.23 4.76
CA SER A 95 17.75 -4.36 3.32
C SER A 95 16.26 -4.42 2.98
N ASP A 96 15.40 -4.72 3.96
CA ASP A 96 13.95 -4.69 3.77
C ASP A 96 13.44 -3.25 3.53
N LEU A 97 14.16 -2.24 4.01
CA LEU A 97 13.80 -0.82 3.81
C LEU A 97 13.85 -0.41 2.33
N GLU A 98 14.78 -0.95 1.57
CA GLU A 98 14.94 -0.60 0.15
C GLU A 98 13.98 -1.40 -0.73
N ASN A 99 13.94 -2.72 -0.50
CA ASN A 99 13.28 -3.67 -1.40
C ASN A 99 11.79 -3.84 -1.09
N LYS A 100 11.40 -3.86 0.19
CA LYS A 100 10.02 -4.22 0.59
C LYS A 100 9.11 -3.01 0.81
N VAL A 101 9.67 -1.82 1.07
CA VAL A 101 8.89 -0.59 1.15
C VAL A 101 8.43 -0.23 -0.25
N THR A 102 7.17 -0.53 -0.58
CA THR A 102 6.58 -0.31 -1.92
C THR A 102 5.22 0.35 -1.79
N VAL A 103 4.74 0.96 -2.87
CA VAL A 103 3.38 1.53 -2.88
C VAL A 103 2.34 0.45 -2.58
N SER A 104 2.54 -0.75 -3.11
CA SER A 104 1.70 -1.91 -2.83
C SER A 104 1.64 -2.27 -1.34
N SER A 105 2.74 -2.17 -0.59
CA SER A 105 2.70 -2.46 0.85
C SER A 105 1.93 -1.41 1.64
N LEU A 106 1.94 -0.14 1.22
CA LEU A 106 1.06 0.90 1.77
C LEU A 106 -0.41 0.66 1.38
N CYS A 107 -0.69 0.34 0.12
CA CYS A 107 -2.06 0.12 -0.34
C CYS A 107 -2.76 -1.07 0.35
N ARG A 108 -2.00 -2.10 0.74
CA ARG A 108 -2.52 -3.23 1.54
C ARG A 108 -3.01 -2.82 2.93
N ARG A 109 -2.57 -1.69 3.46
CA ARG A 109 -2.96 -1.17 4.78
C ARG A 109 -4.21 -0.30 4.74
N ARG A 110 -4.79 -0.08 3.55
CA ARG A 110 -6.02 0.70 3.37
C ARG A 110 -7.23 -0.10 3.80
N THR A 111 -8.21 0.57 4.40
CA THR A 111 -9.50 -0.05 4.72
C THR A 111 -10.36 -0.22 3.48
N GLY A 112 -10.72 -1.46 3.17
CA GLY A 112 -11.81 -1.76 2.25
C GLY A 112 -13.19 -1.73 2.91
N CYS A 113 -13.28 -1.89 4.24
CA CYS A 113 -14.55 -2.02 4.94
C CYS A 113 -14.80 -0.89 5.95
N TRP A 114 -16.08 -0.52 6.03
CA TRP A 114 -16.66 0.47 6.93
C TRP A 114 -16.58 -0.01 8.39
N ALA A 115 -15.54 0.41 9.10
CA ALA A 115 -15.55 0.39 10.56
C ALA A 115 -16.07 1.73 11.09
N LYS A 116 -16.48 1.74 12.37
CA LYS A 116 -17.21 2.82 13.05
C LYS A 116 -16.77 4.23 12.59
N CYS A 117 -17.68 4.91 11.88
CA CYS A 117 -17.60 6.29 11.40
C CYS A 117 -16.52 6.64 10.34
N ILE A 118 -15.69 5.69 9.88
CA ILE A 118 -14.69 5.97 8.84
C ILE A 118 -15.34 5.78 7.47
N THR A 119 -15.59 6.90 6.78
CA THR A 119 -16.21 6.93 5.45
C THR A 119 -15.19 6.91 4.32
N ASP A 120 -13.93 7.27 4.59
CA ASP A 120 -12.87 7.36 3.59
C ASP A 120 -12.16 6.00 3.39
N PRO A 121 -12.24 5.38 2.21
CA PRO A 121 -11.51 4.15 1.86
C PRO A 121 -9.99 4.34 1.81
N ALA A 122 -9.49 5.57 1.86
CA ALA A 122 -8.07 5.90 1.87
C ALA A 122 -7.41 5.88 3.25
N TYR A 123 -8.18 5.63 4.30
CA TYR A 123 -7.65 5.55 5.65
C TYR A 123 -6.65 4.38 5.81
N LEU A 124 -5.45 4.70 6.30
CA LEU A 124 -4.38 3.73 6.53
C LEU A 124 -4.44 3.23 7.97
N ILE A 125 -4.59 1.92 8.14
CA ILE A 125 -4.61 1.27 9.45
C ILE A 125 -3.20 0.84 9.86
N THR A 126 -2.80 1.20 11.07
CA THR A 126 -1.59 0.69 11.73
C THR A 126 -1.84 -0.65 12.41
N ARG A 127 -0.81 -1.44 12.69
CA ARG A 127 -1.00 -2.81 13.25
C ARG A 127 -1.82 -2.82 14.52
N ASN A 128 -1.54 -1.86 15.41
CA ASN A 128 -2.22 -1.76 16.69
C ASN A 128 -3.71 -1.41 16.54
N LEU A 129 -4.11 -0.78 15.43
CA LEU A 129 -5.49 -0.40 15.17
C LEU A 129 -6.30 -1.52 14.49
N GLU A 130 -5.65 -2.55 13.94
CA GLU A 130 -6.34 -3.65 13.25
C GLU A 130 -7.25 -4.42 14.18
N ASP A 131 -6.83 -4.65 15.42
CA ASP A 131 -7.59 -5.43 16.41
C ASP A 131 -8.89 -4.75 16.84
N TYR A 132 -8.97 -3.42 16.72
CA TYR A 132 -10.15 -2.63 17.07
C TYR A 132 -11.14 -2.47 15.91
N LEU A 133 -10.80 -2.99 14.72
CA LEU A 133 -11.63 -2.84 13.54
C LEU A 133 -12.89 -3.72 13.65
N THR A 134 -14.01 -3.10 14.01
CA THR A 134 -15.30 -3.79 14.16
C THR A 134 -16.41 -3.04 13.44
N TRP A 135 -17.44 -3.79 13.04
CA TRP A 135 -18.67 -3.21 12.52
C TRP A 135 -19.34 -2.33 13.58
N VAL A 136 -19.99 -1.25 13.13
CA VAL A 136 -20.88 -0.45 13.99
C VAL A 136 -21.91 -1.38 14.64
N ASP A 137 -22.20 -1.14 15.92
CA ASP A 137 -23.12 -1.96 16.72
C ASP A 137 -24.50 -2.09 16.08
N ASN A 138 -25.02 -0.98 15.54
CA ASN A 138 -26.31 -0.93 14.83
C ASN A 138 -26.25 -1.34 13.35
N SER A 139 -25.14 -1.89 12.86
CA SER A 139 -25.03 -2.26 11.45
C SER A 139 -25.88 -3.49 11.09
N LYS A 140 -26.57 -3.41 9.95
CA LYS A 140 -27.33 -4.55 9.38
C LYS A 140 -26.43 -5.76 9.11
N ILE A 141 -25.16 -5.53 8.77
CA ILE A 141 -24.17 -6.59 8.53
C ILE A 141 -23.86 -7.34 9.83
N LYS A 142 -23.60 -6.63 10.94
CA LYS A 142 -23.36 -7.27 12.25
C LYS A 142 -24.59 -8.07 12.69
N ARG A 143 -25.80 -7.53 12.51
CA ARG A 143 -27.06 -8.24 12.80
C ARG A 143 -27.20 -9.53 11.99
N ASN A 144 -26.92 -9.49 10.68
CA ASN A 144 -26.98 -10.70 9.84
C ASN A 144 -25.97 -11.76 10.28
N VAL A 145 -24.75 -11.36 10.64
CA VAL A 145 -23.72 -12.29 11.14
C VAL A 145 -24.14 -12.90 12.49
N LEU A 146 -24.69 -12.11 13.41
CA LEU A 146 -25.19 -12.60 14.70
C LEU A 146 -26.39 -13.53 14.55
N LYS A 147 -27.32 -13.20 13.65
CA LYS A 147 -28.47 -14.05 13.28
C LYS A 147 -28.01 -15.38 12.71
N TYR A 148 -27.05 -15.37 11.78
CA TYR A 148 -26.48 -16.61 11.22
C TYR A 148 -25.82 -17.48 12.31
N LYS A 149 -25.18 -16.85 13.31
CA LYS A 149 -24.58 -17.54 14.44
C LYS A 149 -25.58 -17.96 15.54
N ASN A 150 -26.87 -17.67 15.38
CA ASN A 150 -27.91 -17.84 16.42
C ASN A 150 -27.55 -17.18 17.76
N LYS A 151 -26.81 -16.07 17.73
CA LYS A 151 -26.39 -15.27 18.90
C LYS A 151 -27.00 -13.88 18.87
N ILE A 152 -28.17 -13.75 18.27
CA ILE A 152 -28.87 -12.47 18.26
C ILE A 152 -29.52 -12.30 19.62
N ASP A 153 -29.09 -11.27 20.33
CA ASP A 153 -29.75 -10.78 21.53
C ASP A 153 -30.51 -9.51 21.14
N ASP A 154 -31.82 -9.51 21.36
CA ASP A 154 -32.69 -8.41 20.97
C ASP A 154 -32.52 -7.18 21.89
N PHE A 155 -31.86 -7.33 23.04
CA PHE A 155 -31.63 -6.27 24.02
C PHE A 155 -30.59 -5.23 23.56
N ASP A 156 -29.56 -5.66 22.83
CA ASP A 156 -28.45 -4.80 22.35
C ASP A 156 -28.78 -3.99 21.08
N LEU A 157 -30.04 -4.01 20.61
CA LEU A 157 -30.48 -3.44 19.33
C LEU A 157 -31.20 -2.09 19.44
N ALA A 158 -31.33 -1.53 20.65
CA ALA A 158 -31.93 -0.22 20.93
C ALA A 158 -30.96 0.96 20.66
#